data_AF-A0A9D8R100-F1
#
_entry.id   AF-A0A9D8R100-F1
#
_cell.length_a   1.000
_cell.length_b   1.000
_cell.length_c   1.000
_cell.angle_alpha   90.00
_cell.angle_beta   90.00
_cell.angle_gamma   90.00
#
_symmetry.space_group_name_H-M   'P 1'
#
loop_
_entity.id
_entity.type
_entity.pdbx_description
1 polymer ?
#
loop_
_entity_poly.entity_id
_entity_poly.type
_entity_poly.pdbx_seq_one_letter_code
_entity_poly.pdbx_strand_id
1 'polypeptide(L)'
;MKVELYSIYKKHPVVTTDSRNCPEGSFFFALKGTTFDGNTFAVQALEKGCAYAVVDNPEVAAQDKRLILVPDVLTALQELAAHHRQVWGGPVLQITGTNGKTTTKELIAAVLSEGKRVLYTEGNLNNHIGVPLTLLRIKSGEHDIAVI
;
A
#
# COMPACT_ATOMS: atom_id res chain seq x y z
N MET A 1 -9.42 -11.38 10.62
CA MET A 1 -8.25 -10.89 9.87
C MET A 1 -8.49 -9.54 9.18
N LYS A 2 -9.37 -9.41 8.15
CA LYS A 2 -9.58 -8.13 7.41
C LYS A 2 -9.89 -6.91 8.30
N VAL A 3 -10.81 -7.05 9.26
CA VAL A 3 -11.26 -5.94 10.13
C VAL A 3 -10.16 -5.47 11.08
N GLU A 4 -9.35 -6.39 11.57
CA GLU A 4 -8.26 -6.11 12.51
C GLU A 4 -7.10 -5.40 11.81
N LEU A 5 -6.67 -5.92 10.65
CA LEU A 5 -5.62 -5.31 9.83
C LEU A 5 -5.99 -3.89 9.40
N TYR A 6 -7.24 -3.67 9.00
CA TYR A 6 -7.72 -2.35 8.63
C TYR A 6 -7.78 -1.37 9.81
N SER A 7 -8.08 -1.87 11.01
CA SER A 7 -8.09 -1.04 12.22
C SER A 7 -6.68 -0.59 12.62
N ILE A 8 -5.67 -1.43 12.42
CA ILE A 8 -4.26 -1.09 12.61
C ILE A 8 -3.81 -0.09 11.55
N TYR A 9 -4.10 -0.37 10.28
CA TYR A 9 -3.79 0.54 9.17
C TYR A 9 -4.39 1.95 9.38
N LYS A 10 -5.62 2.09 9.89
CA LYS A 10 -6.18 3.42 10.18
C LYS A 10 -5.38 4.22 11.22
N LYS A 11 -4.67 3.56 12.14
CA LYS A 11 -3.77 4.21 13.11
C LYS A 11 -2.38 4.47 12.51
N HIS A 12 -1.99 3.67 11.52
CA HIS A 12 -0.69 3.68 10.85
C HIS A 12 -0.88 3.69 9.32
N PRO A 13 -1.38 4.78 8.73
CA PRO A 13 -1.85 4.78 7.34
C PRO A 13 -0.71 4.82 6.31
N VAL A 14 0.53 5.00 6.75
CA VAL A 14 1.71 4.97 5.89
C VAL A 14 2.13 3.52 5.72
N VAL A 15 2.11 3.01 4.49
CA VAL A 15 2.48 1.63 4.16
C VAL A 15 3.80 1.62 3.41
N THR A 16 4.68 0.68 3.75
CA THR A 16 5.95 0.46 3.06
C THR A 16 6.16 -1.03 2.78
N THR A 17 6.85 -1.35 1.70
CA THR A 17 7.30 -2.71 1.35
C THR A 17 8.82 -2.79 1.25
N ASP A 18 9.53 -1.71 1.61
CA ASP A 18 10.98 -1.60 1.49
C ASP A 18 11.58 -1.36 2.87
N SER A 19 12.32 -2.34 3.38
CA SER A 19 12.97 -2.29 4.70
C SER A 19 14.12 -1.28 4.79
N ARG A 20 14.50 -0.65 3.66
CA ARG A 20 15.42 0.48 3.59
C ARG A 20 14.71 1.81 3.82
N ASN A 21 13.39 1.85 3.63
CA ASN A 21 12.54 3.01 3.85
C ASN A 21 11.41 2.66 4.83
N CYS A 22 11.70 2.88 6.11
CA CYS A 22 10.77 2.63 7.21
C CYS A 22 10.40 3.96 7.88
N PRO A 23 9.47 4.75 7.32
CA PRO A 23 8.98 5.94 8.00
C PRO A 23 8.46 5.60 9.40
N GLU A 24 8.64 6.52 10.35
CA GLU A 24 8.21 6.30 11.72
C GLU A 24 6.69 6.05 11.80
N GLY A 25 6.30 5.02 12.54
CA GLY A 25 4.91 4.60 12.68
C GLY A 25 4.31 3.98 11.41
N SER A 26 5.11 3.67 10.39
CA SER A 26 4.61 3.01 9.16
C SER A 26 4.33 1.53 9.34
N PHE A 27 3.63 0.96 8.37
CA PHE A 27 3.21 -0.42 8.33
C PHE A 27 3.96 -1.17 7.23
N PHE A 28 4.86 -2.07 7.62
CA PHE A 28 5.69 -2.82 6.68
C PHE A 28 4.98 -4.08 6.17
N PHE A 29 5.00 -4.33 4.86
CA PHE A 29 4.54 -5.58 4.26
C PHE A 29 5.74 -6.35 3.72
N ALA A 30 6.03 -7.50 4.34
CA ALA A 30 7.16 -8.36 4.05
C ALA A 30 6.95 -9.20 2.77
N LEU A 31 6.90 -8.55 1.62
CA LEU A 31 6.66 -9.22 0.33
C LEU A 31 7.83 -10.14 -0.06
N LYS A 32 7.49 -11.28 -0.68
CA LYS A 32 8.46 -12.19 -1.32
C LYS A 32 8.52 -11.93 -2.82
N GLY A 33 9.74 -11.77 -3.32
CA GLY A 33 10.06 -11.80 -4.75
C GLY A 33 10.73 -13.12 -5.11
N THR A 34 11.19 -13.23 -6.36
CA THR A 34 11.90 -14.41 -6.85
C THR A 34 13.28 -14.59 -6.22
N THR A 35 13.94 -13.50 -5.84
CA THR A 35 15.31 -13.49 -5.28
C THR A 35 15.38 -12.86 -3.89
N PHE A 36 14.24 -12.48 -3.33
CA PHE A 36 14.17 -11.68 -2.10
C PHE A 36 13.02 -12.17 -1.22
N ASP A 37 13.27 -12.28 0.09
CA ASP A 37 12.23 -12.58 1.07
C ASP A 37 12.16 -11.46 2.11
N GLY A 38 11.09 -10.67 2.05
CA GLY A 38 10.84 -9.57 2.97
C GLY A 38 10.73 -10.00 4.43
N ASN A 39 10.39 -11.26 4.72
CA ASN A 39 10.24 -11.74 6.10
C ASN A 39 11.56 -11.66 6.86
N THR A 40 12.69 -11.84 6.16
CA THR A 40 14.03 -11.74 6.74
C THR A 40 14.36 -10.34 7.25
N PHE A 41 13.61 -9.32 6.80
CA PHE A 41 13.79 -7.92 7.21
C PHE A 41 12.66 -7.40 8.11
N ALA A 42 11.67 -8.22 8.48
CA ALA A 42 10.49 -7.76 9.20
C ALA A 42 10.82 -7.23 10.60
N VAL A 43 11.68 -7.94 11.35
CA VAL A 43 12.16 -7.47 12.67
C VAL A 43 12.94 -6.18 12.54
N GLN A 44 13.86 -6.11 11.57
CA GLN A 44 14.64 -4.90 11.30
C GLN A 44 13.74 -3.71 10.93
N ALA A 45 12.66 -3.94 10.18
CA ALA A 45 11.72 -2.88 9.81
C ALA A 45 11.04 -2.27 11.05
N LEU A 46 10.69 -3.11 12.04
CA LEU A 46 10.17 -2.64 13.33
C LEU A 46 11.20 -1.81 14.10
N GLU A 47 12.45 -2.26 14.16
CA GLU A 47 13.54 -1.54 14.84
C GLU A 47 13.81 -0.17 14.20
N LYS A 48 13.65 -0.06 12.88
CA LYS A 48 13.82 1.19 12.12
C LYS A 48 12.64 2.16 12.23
N GLY A 49 11.55 1.79 12.91
CA GLY A 49 10.43 2.68 13.20
C GLY A 49 9.08 2.24 12.67
N CYS A 50 8.97 1.11 11.98
CA CYS A 50 7.64 0.57 11.63
C CYS A 50 6.89 0.19 12.92
N ALA A 51 5.61 0.54 13.00
CA ALA A 51 4.78 0.18 14.14
C ALA A 51 4.44 -1.32 14.13
N TYR A 52 4.19 -1.85 12.93
CA TYR A 52 3.82 -3.24 12.69
C TYR A 52 4.46 -3.73 11.39
N ALA A 53 4.58 -5.05 11.25
CA ALA A 53 4.93 -5.68 9.99
C ALA A 53 4.02 -6.89 9.71
N VAL A 54 3.60 -7.05 8.46
CA VAL A 54 2.81 -8.19 7.98
C VAL A 54 3.75 -9.22 7.37
N VAL A 55 3.68 -10.44 7.85
CA VAL A 55 4.56 -11.56 7.50
C VAL A 55 3.74 -12.81 7.18
N ASP A 56 4.27 -13.71 6.37
CA ASP A 56 3.66 -15.01 6.05
C ASP A 56 4.51 -16.20 6.53
N ASN A 57 5.60 -15.94 7.25
CA ASN A 57 6.40 -16.96 7.92
C ASN A 57 6.04 -17.04 9.42
N PRO A 58 5.48 -18.17 9.91
CA PRO A 58 5.14 -18.34 11.32
C PRO A 58 6.32 -18.23 12.29
N GLU A 59 7.51 -18.69 11.90
CA GLU A 59 8.71 -18.61 12.74
C GLU A 59 9.17 -17.16 12.91
N VAL A 60 9.01 -16.34 11.86
CA VAL A 60 9.27 -14.91 11.95
C VAL A 60 8.22 -14.23 12.81
N ALA A 61 6.93 -14.53 12.61
CA ALA A 61 5.85 -13.96 13.40
C ALA A 61 5.98 -14.22 14.90
N ALA A 62 6.59 -15.33 15.30
CA ALA A 62 6.82 -15.67 16.71
C ALA A 62 7.86 -14.77 17.41
N GLN A 63 8.66 -14.00 16.68
CA GLN A 63 9.78 -13.22 17.24
C GLN A 63 9.33 -11.93 17.93
N ASP A 64 8.22 -11.31 17.50
CA ASP A 64 7.69 -10.08 18.09
C ASP A 64 6.17 -10.00 17.88
N LYS A 65 5.43 -9.60 18.92
CA LYS A 65 3.97 -9.44 18.89
C LYS A 65 3.45 -8.42 17.85
N ARG A 66 4.33 -7.53 17.35
CA ARG A 66 4.03 -6.55 16.29
C ARG A 66 4.12 -7.16 14.88
N LEU A 67 4.58 -8.40 14.76
CA LEU A 67 4.60 -9.16 13.52
C LEU A 67 3.25 -9.87 13.36
N ILE A 68 2.51 -9.48 12.33
CA ILE A 68 1.16 -9.98 12.06
C ILE A 68 1.28 -11.10 11.03
N LEU A 69 1.01 -12.32 11.47
CA LEU A 69 0.99 -13.48 10.60
C LEU A 69 -0.26 -13.46 9.71
N VAL A 70 -0.05 -13.61 8.40
CA VAL A 70 -1.10 -13.80 7.40
C VAL A 70 -0.77 -15.02 6.52
N PRO A 71 -1.75 -15.61 5.83
CA PRO A 71 -1.48 -16.72 4.91
C PRO A 71 -0.60 -16.34 3.72
N ASP A 72 -0.76 -15.12 3.18
CA ASP A 72 0.01 -14.59 2.07
C ASP A 72 0.06 -13.06 2.16
N VAL A 73 1.27 -12.47 2.14
CA VAL A 73 1.46 -11.03 2.35
C VAL A 73 0.91 -10.20 1.19
N LEU A 74 1.07 -10.68 -0.05
CA LEU A 74 0.61 -9.95 -1.24
C LEU A 74 -0.93 -9.87 -1.28
N THR A 75 -1.58 -10.99 -1.00
CA THR A 75 -3.04 -11.07 -0.90
C THR A 75 -3.54 -10.16 0.22
N ALA A 76 -2.91 -10.18 1.40
CA ALA A 76 -3.28 -9.30 2.50
C ALA A 76 -3.17 -7.80 2.13
N LEU A 77 -2.10 -7.41 1.41
CA LEU A 77 -1.93 -6.05 0.91
C LEU A 77 -3.04 -5.65 -0.07
N GLN A 78 -3.36 -6.51 -1.03
CA GLN A 78 -4.40 -6.29 -2.03
C GLN A 78 -5.78 -6.19 -1.40
N GLU A 79 -6.09 -7.07 -0.46
CA GLU A 79 -7.36 -7.07 0.26
C GLU A 79 -7.54 -5.83 1.13
N LEU A 80 -6.46 -5.38 1.81
CA LEU A 80 -6.46 -4.16 2.58
C LEU A 80 -6.73 -2.94 1.68
N ALA A 81 -6.04 -2.85 0.54
CA ALA A 81 -6.22 -1.78 -0.43
C ALA A 81 -7.63 -1.76 -1.03
N ALA A 82 -8.16 -2.92 -1.42
CA ALA A 82 -9.51 -3.06 -1.95
C ALA A 82 -10.55 -2.61 -0.92
N HIS A 83 -10.41 -3.04 0.33
CA HIS A 83 -11.29 -2.61 1.41
C HIS A 83 -11.19 -1.11 1.68
N HIS A 84 -9.97 -0.55 1.72
CA HIS A 84 -9.77 0.88 1.92
C HIS A 84 -10.44 1.72 0.82
N ARG A 85 -10.27 1.33 -0.45
CA ARG A 85 -10.95 1.95 -1.60
C ARG A 85 -12.48 1.86 -1.49
N GLN A 86 -13.01 0.73 -1.02
CA GLN A 86 -14.46 0.57 -0.81
C GLN A 86 -14.99 1.50 0.29
N VAL A 87 -14.25 1.63 1.39
CA VAL A 87 -14.62 2.54 2.49
C VAL A 87 -14.57 4.00 2.06
N TRP A 88 -13.59 4.39 1.24
CA TRP A 88 -13.52 5.76 0.72
C TRP A 88 -14.69 6.10 -0.21
N GLY A 89 -15.10 5.17 -1.08
CA GLY A 89 -16.30 5.31 -1.93
C GLY A 89 -16.23 6.38 -3.01
N GLY A 90 -15.12 7.13 -3.11
CA GLY A 90 -14.93 8.18 -4.12
C GLY A 90 -14.67 7.64 -5.53
N PRO A 91 -14.69 8.54 -6.54
CA PRO A 91 -14.49 8.17 -7.93
C PRO A 91 -13.05 7.72 -8.20
N VAL A 92 -12.91 6.64 -8.96
CA VAL A 92 -11.63 6.10 -9.43
C VAL A 92 -11.64 6.05 -10.96
N LEU A 93 -10.64 6.66 -11.59
CA LEU A 93 -10.41 6.58 -13.03
C LEU A 93 -9.18 5.72 -13.27
N GLN A 94 -9.33 4.57 -13.94
CA GLN A 94 -8.21 3.69 -14.27
C GLN A 94 -7.83 3.83 -15.74
N ILE A 95 -6.53 3.93 -16.02
CA ILE A 95 -6.00 4.09 -17.38
C ILE A 95 -5.21 2.83 -17.77
N THR A 96 -5.70 2.12 -18.79
CA THR A 96 -5.08 0.92 -19.34
C THR A 96 -4.75 1.09 -20.82
N GLY A 97 -4.02 0.14 -21.39
CA GLY A 97 -3.56 0.15 -22.78
C GLY A 97 -2.12 -0.33 -22.93
N THR A 98 -1.66 -0.53 -24.15
CA THR A 98 -0.27 -0.92 -24.42
C THR A 98 0.66 0.29 -24.34
N ASN A 99 0.27 1.41 -24.95
CA ASN A 99 1.07 2.65 -25.03
C ASN A 99 0.31 3.87 -24.47
N GLY A 100 1.04 4.93 -24.13
CA GLY A 100 0.46 6.23 -23.74
C GLY A 100 -0.14 6.33 -22.33
N LYS A 101 -0.28 5.22 -21.60
CA LYS A 101 -0.87 5.18 -20.24
C LYS A 101 -0.33 6.26 -19.31
N THR A 102 0.99 6.33 -19.15
CA THR A 102 1.65 7.24 -18.22
C THR A 102 1.40 8.70 -18.61
N THR A 103 1.58 9.04 -19.89
CA THR A 103 1.32 10.39 -20.41
C THR A 103 -0.14 10.79 -20.23
N THR A 104 -1.08 9.91 -20.58
CA THR A 104 -2.52 10.17 -20.42
C THR A 104 -2.89 10.37 -18.95
N LYS A 105 -2.35 9.54 -18.05
CA LYS A 105 -2.53 9.66 -16.60
C LYS A 105 -2.03 11.01 -16.08
N GLU A 106 -0.83 11.42 -16.46
CA GLU A 106 -0.24 12.69 -16.01
C GLU A 106 -1.01 13.90 -16.53
N LEU A 107 -1.40 13.89 -17.82
CA LEU A 107 -2.22 14.97 -18.39
C LEU A 107 -3.59 15.07 -17.73
N ILE A 108 -4.27 13.94 -17.50
CA ILE A 108 -5.57 13.93 -16.82
C ILE A 108 -5.42 14.40 -15.37
N ALA A 109 -4.39 13.93 -14.65
CA ALA A 109 -4.12 14.35 -13.29
C ALA A 109 -3.86 15.86 -13.21
N ALA A 110 -3.06 16.41 -14.13
CA ALA A 110 -2.79 17.84 -14.21
C ALA A 110 -4.08 18.66 -14.42
N VAL A 111 -4.90 18.29 -15.41
CA VAL A 111 -6.15 19.00 -15.70
C VAL A 111 -7.15 18.90 -14.54
N LEU A 112 -7.30 17.73 -13.92
CA LEU A 112 -8.20 17.56 -12.77
C LEU A 112 -7.72 18.33 -11.54
N SER A 113 -6.40 18.49 -11.38
CA SER A 113 -5.81 19.18 -10.23
C SER A 113 -6.10 20.68 -10.20
N GLU A 114 -6.55 21.27 -11.32
CA GLU A 114 -6.98 22.68 -11.39
C GLU A 114 -8.22 22.96 -10.52
N GLY A 115 -9.00 21.94 -10.16
CA GLY A 115 -10.23 22.12 -9.37
C GLY A 115 -10.57 20.99 -8.40
N LYS A 116 -9.74 19.95 -8.32
CA LYS A 116 -9.94 18.79 -7.43
C LYS A 116 -8.64 18.41 -6.76
N ARG A 117 -8.74 17.77 -5.60
CA ARG A 117 -7.59 17.14 -4.94
C ARG A 117 -7.44 15.73 -5.49
N VAL A 118 -6.44 15.54 -6.34
CA VAL A 118 -6.24 14.32 -7.13
C VAL A 118 -5.16 13.45 -6.48
N LEU A 119 -5.48 12.20 -6.21
CA LEU A 119 -4.46 11.17 -6.05
C LEU A 119 -4.17 10.56 -7.41
N TYR A 120 -2.91 10.29 -7.76
CA TYR A 120 -2.60 9.52 -8.95
C TYR A 120 -1.41 8.58 -8.74
N THR A 121 -1.34 7.51 -9.54
CA THR A 121 -0.23 6.55 -9.49
C THR A 121 1.09 7.24 -9.80
N GLU A 122 2.09 7.14 -8.91
CA GLU A 122 3.42 7.68 -9.16
C GLU A 122 4.27 6.78 -10.05
N GLY A 123 4.99 7.39 -11.00
CA GLY A 123 5.84 6.67 -11.94
C GLY A 123 5.09 5.54 -12.67
N ASN A 124 5.63 4.32 -12.58
CA ASN A 124 5.12 3.11 -13.23
C ASN A 124 4.63 2.06 -12.22
N LEU A 125 4.06 2.49 -11.08
CA LEU A 125 3.53 1.59 -10.05
C LEU A 125 2.17 0.98 -10.44
N ASN A 126 2.11 0.31 -11.61
CA ASN A 126 0.87 -0.20 -12.22
C ASN A 126 0.73 -1.73 -12.15
N ASN A 127 1.52 -2.40 -11.31
CA ASN A 127 1.49 -3.84 -11.12
C ASN A 127 0.67 -4.24 -9.87
N HIS A 128 0.66 -5.54 -9.59
CA HIS A 128 -0.05 -6.16 -8.46
C HIS A 128 0.37 -5.68 -7.06
N ILE A 129 1.46 -4.92 -6.95
CA ILE A 129 1.95 -4.31 -5.70
C ILE A 129 1.73 -2.78 -5.73
N GLY A 130 2.10 -2.13 -6.84
CA GLY A 130 2.04 -0.69 -6.99
C GLY A 130 0.63 -0.10 -6.93
N VAL A 131 -0.36 -0.80 -7.52
CA VAL A 131 -1.76 -0.36 -7.46
C VAL A 131 -2.29 -0.40 -6.02
N PRO A 132 -2.16 -1.51 -5.25
CA PRO A 132 -2.51 -1.51 -3.83
C PRO A 132 -1.85 -0.40 -3.02
N LEU A 133 -0.55 -0.16 -3.21
CA LEU A 133 0.17 0.90 -2.51
C LEU A 133 -0.36 2.29 -2.84
N THR A 134 -0.72 2.53 -4.11
CA THR A 134 -1.34 3.79 -4.52
C THR A 134 -2.72 3.94 -3.86
N LEU A 135 -3.56 2.90 -3.88
CA LEU A 135 -4.88 2.96 -3.25
C LEU A 135 -4.81 3.21 -1.74
N LEU A 136 -3.80 2.68 -1.05
CA LEU A 136 -3.58 2.91 0.39
C LEU A 136 -3.06 4.32 0.71
N ARG A 137 -2.80 5.17 -0.29
CA ARG A 137 -2.52 6.59 -0.08
C ARG A 137 -3.77 7.47 -0.11
N ILE A 138 -4.92 6.89 -0.45
CA ILE A 138 -6.19 7.60 -0.41
C ILE A 138 -6.45 8.06 1.02
N LYS A 139 -6.90 9.31 1.15
CA LYS A 139 -7.24 9.91 2.43
C LYS A 139 -8.59 10.61 2.31
N SER A 140 -9.53 10.19 3.15
CA SER A 140 -10.86 10.78 3.21
C SER A 140 -10.76 12.24 3.62
N GLY A 141 -11.41 13.13 2.87
CA GLY A 141 -11.35 14.57 3.11
C GLY A 141 -10.10 15.26 2.55
N GLU A 142 -9.11 14.53 2.00
CA GLU A 142 -7.96 15.11 1.27
C GLU A 142 -8.00 14.81 -0.23
N HIS A 143 -8.78 13.82 -0.67
CA HIS A 143 -8.87 13.45 -2.09
C HIS A 143 -10.31 13.39 -2.57
N ASP A 144 -10.54 13.96 -3.75
CA ASP A 144 -11.83 14.00 -4.44
C ASP A 144 -11.92 12.97 -5.57
N ILE A 145 -10.78 12.55 -6.13
CA ILE A 145 -10.67 11.54 -7.20
C ILE A 145 -9.31 10.86 -7.17
N ALA A 146 -9.27 9.57 -7.53
CA ALA A 146 -8.03 8.81 -7.74
C ALA A 146 -7.87 8.43 -9.22
N VAL A 147 -6.70 8.70 -9.80
CA VAL A 147 -6.33 8.35 -11.18
C VAL A 147 -5.27 7.25 -11.15
N ILE A 148 -5.67 6.02 -11.48
CA ILE A 148 -4.87 4.81 -11.31
C ILE A 148 -4.24 4.36 -12.63
#